data_AF-A0A818LQ33-F1
#
_entry.id   AF-A0A818LQ33-F1
#
_cell.length_a   1.000
_cell.length_b   1.000
_cell.length_c   1.000
_cell.angle_alpha   90.00
_cell.angle_beta   90.00
_cell.angle_gamma   90.00
#
_symmetry.space_group_name_H-M   'P 1'
#
loop_
_entity.id
_entity.type
_entity.pdbx_description
1 polymer ?
#
loop_
_entity_poly.entity_id
_entity_poly.type
_entity_poly.pdbx_seq_one_letter_code
_entity_poly.pdbx_strand_id
1 'polypeptide(L)' 'MTNISSDVDHLRDEYNTRKSKNNELIVHYHDRQMHDGDELKKADTQTVPKVQIKIEPDLKNSYFILVMTNFDAS' A
#
# COMPACT_ATOMS: atom_id res chain seq x y z
N MET A 1 2.08 -3.48 -32.34
CA MET A 1 2.78 -3.50 -31.04
C MET A 1 2.07 -2.51 -30.15
N THR A 2 1.27 -3.00 -29.22
CA THR A 2 0.52 -2.15 -28.29
C THR A 2 1.51 -1.58 -27.27
N ASN A 3 1.50 -0.27 -27.08
CA ASN A 3 2.39 0.49 -26.18
C ASN A 3 2.04 0.23 -24.70
N ILE A 4 2.22 -1.01 -24.24
CA ILE A 4 1.94 -1.42 -22.85
C ILE A 4 2.69 -0.55 -21.84
N SER A 5 3.84 0.01 -22.23
CA SER A 5 4.61 0.95 -21.39
C SER A 5 3.87 2.25 -21.09
N SER A 6 3.16 2.85 -22.07
CA SER A 6 2.53 4.17 -21.84
C SER A 6 1.32 4.06 -20.93
N ASP A 7 0.59 2.95 -20.99
CA ASP A 7 -0.57 2.72 -20.13
C ASP A 7 -0.14 2.44 -18.68
N VAL A 8 0.97 1.73 -18.48
CA VAL A 8 1.54 1.49 -17.14
C VAL A 8 2.06 2.79 -16.51
N ASP A 9 2.78 3.61 -17.27
CA ASP A 9 3.27 4.90 -16.78
C ASP A 9 2.11 5.86 -16.46
N HIS A 10 1.08 5.90 -17.30
CA HIS A 10 -0.13 6.69 -17.05
C HIS A 10 -0.88 6.25 -15.79
N LEU A 11 -1.08 4.94 -15.61
CA LEU A 11 -1.72 4.40 -14.40
C LEU A 11 -0.89 4.66 -13.14
N ARG A 12 0.45 4.63 -13.25
CA ARG A 12 1.35 4.97 -12.15
C ARG A 12 1.21 6.44 -11.76
N ASP A 13 1.15 7.34 -12.73
CA ASP A 13 1.04 8.77 -12.49
C ASP A 13 -0.34 9.15 -11.92
N GLU A 14 -1.42 8.54 -12.39
CA GLU A 14 -2.76 8.70 -11.80
C GLU A 14 -2.82 8.16 -10.36
N TYR A 15 -2.24 6.97 -10.12
CA TYR A 15 -2.16 6.40 -8.78
C TYR A 15 -1.36 7.31 -7.85
N ASN A 16 -0.19 7.80 -8.26
CA ASN A 16 0.63 8.69 -7.46
C ASN A 16 -0.08 10.03 -7.21
N THR A 17 -0.79 10.57 -8.20
CA THR A 17 -1.58 11.80 -8.07
C THR A 17 -2.72 11.65 -7.05
N ARG A 18 -3.40 10.49 -7.03
CA ARG A 18 -4.47 10.20 -6.05
C ARG A 18 -3.93 9.82 -4.67
N LYS A 19 -2.80 9.09 -4.62
CA LYS A 19 -2.08 8.75 -3.37
C LYS A 19 -1.59 10.02 -2.66
N SER A 20 -1.28 11.06 -3.42
CA SER A 20 -0.49 12.21 -2.97
C SER A 20 -1.16 13.16 -1.97
N LYS A 21 -2.47 13.12 -1.69
CA LYS A 21 -3.05 14.22 -0.90
C LYS A 21 -3.66 13.90 0.46
N ASN A 22 -4.30 12.76 0.71
CA ASN A 22 -4.98 12.58 2.00
C ASN A 22 -5.13 11.14 2.51
N ASN A 23 -4.79 10.14 1.70
CA ASN A 23 -4.93 8.75 2.09
C ASN A 23 -3.58 8.18 2.55
N GLU A 24 -3.53 7.69 3.78
CA GLU A 24 -2.32 7.16 4.39
C GLU A 24 -2.58 5.73 4.89
N LEU A 25 -1.70 4.81 4.49
CA LEU A 25 -1.69 3.44 4.99
C LEU A 25 -0.64 3.32 6.09
N ILE A 26 -1.10 3.08 7.31
CA ILE A 26 -0.24 2.87 8.47
C ILE A 26 -0.27 1.38 8.81
N VAL A 27 0.90 0.75 8.82
CA VAL A 27 1.05 -0.69 9.09
C VAL A 27 1.84 -0.87 10.38
N HIS A 28 1.35 -1.74 11.26
CA HIS A 28 2.05 -2.12 12.48
C HIS A 28 2.28 -3.62 12.53
N TYR A 29 3.52 -4.02 12.75
CA TYR A 29 3.85 -5.36 13.22
C TYR A 29 4.11 -5.30 14.73
N HIS A 30 3.30 -6.04 15.50
CA HIS A 30 3.27 -5.92 16.96
C HIS A 30 3.08 -4.45 17.40
N ASP A 31 4.03 -3.89 18.14
CA ASP A 31 3.99 -2.50 18.65
C ASP A 31 4.84 -1.53 17.81
N ARG A 32 5.41 -1.98 16.68
CA ARG A 32 6.24 -1.17 15.79
C ARG A 32 5.45 -0.71 14.57
N GLN A 33 5.41 0.60 14.36
CA GLN A 33 4.93 1.19 13.10
C GLN A 33 5.98 1.03 12.01
N MET A 34 5.54 0.65 10.81
CA MET A 34 6.41 0.47 9.65
C MET A 34 6.42 1.68 8.73
N HIS A 35 7.60 1.95 8.18
CA HIS A 35 7.86 2.94 7.14
C HIS A 35 8.37 2.25 5.88
N ASP A 36 8.31 2.96 4.76
CA ASP A 36 8.80 2.44 3.49
C ASP A 36 10.29 2.11 3.56
N GLY A 37 10.65 0.90 3.10
CA GLY A 37 12.02 0.38 3.18
C GLY A 37 12.46 -0.15 4.55
N ASP A 38 11.60 -0.17 5.58
CA ASP A 38 11.96 -0.77 6.86
C ASP A 38 12.25 -2.27 6.74
N GLU A 39 13.39 -2.70 7.29
CA GLU A 39 13.70 -4.12 7.43
C GLU A 39 13.02 -4.73 8.66
N LEU A 40 12.47 -5.93 8.48
CA LEU A 40 11.82 -6.73 9.51
C LEU A 40 12.43 -8.13 9.56
N LYS A 41 12.59 -8.66 10.78
CA LYS A 41 12.98 -10.06 10.93
C LYS A 41 11.78 -10.94 10.61
N LYS A 42 12.03 -12.10 10.00
CA LYS A 42 10.98 -13.09 9.68
C LYS A 42 10.14 -13.50 10.91
N ALA A 43 10.74 -13.49 12.10
CA ALA A 43 10.01 -13.79 13.34
C ALA A 43 8.92 -12.75 13.65
N ASP A 44 9.15 -11.49 13.28
CA ASP A 44 8.23 -10.38 13.57
C ASP A 44 7.04 -10.34 12.60
N THR A 45 7.11 -11.07 11.48
CA THR A 45 6.11 -11.09 10.40
C THR A 45 5.25 -12.36 10.37
N GLN A 46 5.31 -13.18 11.42
CA GLN A 46 4.53 -14.43 11.50
C GLN A 46 3.02 -14.21 11.73
N THR A 47 2.63 -13.01 12.12
CA THR A 47 1.22 -12.64 12.33
C THR A 47 0.79 -11.58 11.32
N VAL A 48 -0.51 -11.55 11.04
CA VAL A 48 -1.10 -10.51 10.17
C VAL A 48 -0.89 -9.14 10.83
N PRO A 49 -0.36 -8.13 10.12
CA PRO A 49 -0.14 -6.82 10.71
C PRO A 49 -1.45 -6.12 11.01
N LYS A 50 -1.42 -5.24 12.02
CA LYS A 50 -2.51 -4.29 12.23
C LYS A 50 -2.39 -3.17 11.22
N VAL A 51 -3.51 -2.78 10.62
CA VAL A 51 -3.55 -1.77 9.57
C VAL A 51 -4.55 -0.68 9.95
N GLN A 52 -4.11 0.56 9.86
CA GLN A 52 -4.95 1.73 9.97
C GLN A 52 -4.88 2.48 8.63
N ILE A 53 -6.05 2.82 8.10
CA ILE A 53 -6.15 3.61 6.87
C ILE A 53 -6.74 4.96 7.26
N LYS A 54 -5.98 6.02 7.04
CA LYS A 54 -6.51 7.38 7.06
C LYS A 54 -7.09 7.63 5.68
N ILE A 55 -8.39 7.92 5.62
CA ILE A 55 -9.10 8.16 4.36
C ILE A 55 -9.74 9.55 4.35
N GLU A 56 -9.95 10.08 3.16
CA GLU A 56 -10.76 11.28 2.97
C GLU A 56 -12.21 11.08 3.47
N PRO A 57 -12.85 12.13 4.01
CA PRO A 57 -14.21 12.02 4.58
C PRO A 57 -15.29 11.55 3.59
N ASP A 58 -15.11 11.82 2.30
CA ASP A 58 -16.02 11.43 1.22
C ASP A 58 -15.94 9.94 0.87
N LEU A 59 -14.91 9.22 1.34
CA LEU A 59 -14.75 7.77 1.17
C LEU A 59 -15.36 6.95 2.33
N LYS A 60 -16.10 7.57 3.26
CA LYS A 60 -16.62 6.92 4.48
C LYS A 60 -17.55 5.72 4.25
N ASN A 61 -18.19 5.60 3.09
CA ASN A 61 -19.11 4.50 2.74
C ASN A 61 -18.55 3.57 1.66
N SER A 62 -17.23 3.55 1.49
CA SER A 62 -16.56 2.74 0.48
C SER A 62 -16.11 1.39 1.04
N TYR A 63 -16.01 0.40 0.15
CA TYR A 63 -15.30 -0.84 0.43
C TYR A 63 -13.83 -0.69 0.05
N PHE A 64 -12.95 -1.24 0.87
CA PHE A 64 -11.51 -1.23 0.64
C PHE A 64 -10.99 -2.65 0.47
N ILE A 65 -10.08 -2.83 -0.48
CA ILE A 65 -9.34 -4.07 -0.67
C ILE A 65 -7.90 -3.79 -0.28
N LEU A 66 -7.38 -4.55 0.70
CA LEU A 66 -5.98 -4.52 1.09
C LEU A 66 -5.28 -5.74 0.49
N VAL A 67 -4.19 -5.51 -0.24
CA VAL A 67 -3.40 -6.57 -0.87
C VAL A 67 -1.97 -6.49 -0.36
N MET A 68 -1.41 -7.64 0.01
CA MET A 68 0.00 -7.80 0.37
C MET A 68 0.67 -8.66 -0.71
N THR A 69 1.75 -8.16 -1.30
CA THR A 69 2.49 -8.83 -2.37
C THR A 69 3.96 -8.94 -2.03
N ASN A 70 4.62 -9.98 -2.54
CA ASN A 70 6.07 -10.09 -2.57
C ASN A 70 6.50 -10.16 -4.04
N PHE A 71 7.07 -9.07 -4.55
CA PHE A 71 7.47 -8.96 -5.95
C PHE A 71 8.73 -9.76 -6.28
N ASP A 72 9.49 -10.18 -5.27
CA ASP A 72 10.72 -10.96 -5.41
C ASP A 72 10.50 -12.47 -5.19
N ALA A 73 9.24 -12.90 -5.01
CA ALA A 73 8.91 -14.32 -4.90
C ALA A 73 9.15 -14.99 -6.27
N SER A 74 10.14 -15.88 -6.32
CA SER A 74 10.45 -16.75 -7.46
C SER A 74 9.87 -18.15 -7.27
#